data_AF-A0A5B8VM39-F1
#
_entry.id   AF-A0A5B8VM39-F1
#
_cell.length_a   1.000
_cell.length_b   1.000
_cell.length_c   1.000
_cell.angle_alpha   90.00
_cell.angle_beta   90.00
_cell.angle_gamma   90.00
#
_symmetry.space_group_name_H-M   'P 1'
#
loop_
_entity.id
_entity.type
_entity.pdbx_description
1 polymer ?
#
loop_
_entity_poly.entity_id
_entity_poly.type
_entity_poly.pdbx_seq_one_letter_code
_entity_poly.pdbx_strand_id
1 'polypeptide(L)'
;MVKFLKLFVAVFISMLVCGFLFILIAIGVVSMASSKSEVNINDGSILVLDLSRPVKDFEQPSISFSLNADKLTYSPPNLYEELSMIRYAAKDSHIKALYIKGSENVNGFAASQELRLAIEDFKKSGKKVIAFSPTMTQTAYFVASAADKVYVSPEGGLDWAGMVAQTVYFKGLLDKLDIHPEIFFAGKFKSATEPFRSDKMSDANRLQINVWLGEIYGQVLQGVAKSRGLDTATLHELANEGKIRSASDALQNHMVDGLFYADQVENELRKATGKSEKNDLHLISLDKYNKGADYKDYSGKDRIAVLYAQGEIASGSENEGIQGERYVHLIQDIRKDSSIKALVIRVNSPGGSALASDLIWREIQLTKKVKPVVVSMGNMAASGGYYISCGADYIFAEPTTLTGSIGVFSMMGDASNFLKNRLGITFDAVKTSPHADLGSIARPLTP
;
A
#
# COMPACT_ATOMS: atom_id res chain seq x y z
N MET A 1 60.76 25.62 -2.65
CA MET A 1 60.64 24.76 -3.86
C MET A 1 60.61 23.27 -3.52
N VAL A 2 61.62 22.69 -2.84
CA VAL A 2 61.67 21.24 -2.53
C VAL A 2 60.52 20.74 -1.63
N LYS A 3 60.12 21.50 -0.60
CA LYS A 3 58.96 21.14 0.26
C LYS A 3 57.63 21.11 -0.52
N PHE A 4 57.44 22.05 -1.43
CA PHE A 4 56.25 22.11 -2.29
C PHE A 4 56.19 20.91 -3.24
N LEU A 5 57.31 20.56 -3.89
CA LEU A 5 57.37 19.43 -4.81
C LEU A 5 57.09 18.09 -4.11
N LYS A 6 57.60 17.90 -2.87
CA LYS A 6 57.31 16.70 -2.06
C LYS A 6 55.82 16.59 -1.71
N LEU A 7 55.20 17.69 -1.30
CA LEU A 7 53.78 17.71 -0.95
C LEU A 7 52.90 17.49 -2.19
N PHE A 8 53.23 18.14 -3.30
CA PHE A 8 52.53 17.97 -4.58
C PHE A 8 52.58 16.52 -5.06
N VAL A 9 53.76 15.89 -5.05
CA VAL A 9 53.92 14.49 -5.45
C VAL A 9 53.16 13.55 -4.51
N ALA A 10 53.18 13.78 -3.20
CA ALA A 10 52.44 12.96 -2.23
C ALA A 10 50.92 13.05 -2.43
N VAL A 11 50.38 14.25 -2.66
CA VAL A 11 48.94 14.46 -2.93
C VAL A 11 48.56 13.88 -4.28
N PHE A 12 49.39 14.05 -5.31
CA PHE A 12 49.13 13.50 -6.64
C PHE A 12 49.13 11.96 -6.63
N ILE A 13 50.10 11.32 -5.97
CA ILE A 13 50.12 9.87 -5.79
C ILE A 13 48.92 9.41 -4.96
N SER A 14 48.56 10.13 -3.90
CA SER A 14 47.36 9.79 -3.09
C SER A 14 46.08 9.87 -3.92
N MET A 15 45.93 10.89 -4.77
CA MET A 15 44.79 10.99 -5.69
C MET A 15 44.77 9.85 -6.72
N LEU A 16 45.91 9.44 -7.26
CA LEU A 16 45.98 8.30 -8.17
C LEU A 16 45.64 6.98 -7.48
N VAL A 17 46.14 6.78 -6.26
CA VAL A 17 45.85 5.58 -5.46
C VAL A 17 44.36 5.56 -5.07
N CYS A 18 43.80 6.67 -4.59
CA CYS A 18 42.38 6.78 -4.29
C CYS A 18 41.51 6.62 -5.53
N GLY A 19 41.90 7.20 -6.67
CA GLY A 19 41.20 7.05 -7.94
C GLY A 19 41.22 5.60 -8.45
N PHE A 20 42.36 4.92 -8.34
CA PHE A 20 42.48 3.50 -8.68
C PHE A 20 41.66 2.61 -7.74
N LEU A 21 41.70 2.87 -6.43
CA LEU A 21 40.84 2.20 -5.44
C LEU A 21 39.36 2.44 -5.73
N PHE A 22 38.98 3.66 -6.10
CA PHE A 22 37.60 3.99 -6.48
C PHE A 22 37.17 3.22 -7.73
N ILE A 23 38.03 3.11 -8.74
CA ILE A 23 37.77 2.30 -9.94
C ILE A 23 37.63 0.82 -9.58
N LEU A 24 38.49 0.27 -8.72
CA LEU A 24 38.39 -1.12 -8.27
C LEU A 24 37.10 -1.38 -7.47
N ILE A 25 36.71 -0.45 -6.60
CA ILE A 25 35.45 -0.51 -5.86
C ILE A 25 34.28 -0.40 -6.84
N ALA A 26 34.32 0.51 -7.82
CA ALA A 26 33.29 0.68 -8.83
C ALA A 26 33.14 -0.58 -9.70
N ILE A 27 34.23 -1.19 -10.15
CA ILE A 27 34.23 -2.47 -10.89
C ILE A 27 33.69 -3.58 -10.00
N GLY A 28 34.09 -3.63 -8.72
CA GLY A 28 33.57 -4.58 -7.74
C GLY A 28 32.06 -4.46 -7.56
N VAL A 29 31.55 -3.24 -7.40
CA VAL A 29 30.11 -2.93 -7.28
C VAL A 29 29.36 -3.28 -8.57
N VAL A 30 29.90 -2.96 -9.75
CA VAL A 30 29.26 -3.27 -11.05
C VAL A 30 29.24 -4.77 -11.32
N SER A 31 30.34 -5.48 -11.03
CA SER A 31 30.43 -6.93 -11.17
C SER A 31 29.44 -7.64 -10.23
N MET A 32 29.36 -7.17 -8.99
CA MET A 32 28.46 -7.68 -7.95
C MET A 32 26.98 -7.34 -8.22
N ALA A 33 26.70 -6.20 -8.86
CA ALA A 33 25.36 -5.87 -9.34
C ALA A 33 24.95 -6.68 -10.59
N SER A 34 25.92 -7.20 -11.33
CA SER A 34 25.69 -8.00 -12.56
C SER A 34 25.60 -9.51 -12.30
N SER A 35 26.07 -9.99 -11.15
CA SER A 35 25.86 -11.38 -10.75
C SER A 35 24.39 -11.58 -10.36
N LYS A 36 23.54 -11.92 -11.33
CA LYS A 36 22.25 -12.54 -11.04
C LYS A 36 22.53 -13.84 -10.30
N SER A 37 22.28 -13.88 -8.99
CA SER A 37 22.19 -15.15 -8.30
C SER A 37 21.05 -15.94 -8.96
N GLU A 38 21.37 -17.06 -9.61
CA GLU A 38 20.37 -18.00 -10.10
C GLU A 38 19.63 -18.55 -8.88
N VAL A 39 18.44 -18.02 -8.62
CA VAL A 39 17.57 -18.55 -7.58
C VAL A 39 16.93 -19.82 -8.13
N ASN A 40 17.49 -20.97 -7.77
CA ASN A 40 16.92 -22.26 -8.12
C ASN A 40 15.72 -22.56 -7.21
N ILE A 41 14.57 -22.88 -7.82
CA ILE A 41 13.33 -23.20 -7.11
C ILE A 41 13.30 -24.71 -6.93
N ASN A 42 13.70 -25.17 -5.74
CA ASN A 42 13.82 -26.61 -5.46
C ASN A 42 12.47 -27.34 -5.61
N ASP A 43 12.53 -28.59 -6.07
CA ASP A 43 11.36 -29.46 -6.09
C ASP A 43 10.78 -29.70 -4.69
N GLY A 44 9.45 -29.63 -4.60
CA GLY A 44 8.76 -29.76 -3.32
C GLY A 44 8.84 -28.49 -2.46
N SER A 45 8.97 -27.32 -3.09
CA SER A 45 8.95 -26.03 -2.42
C SER A 45 7.55 -25.62 -1.99
N ILE A 46 7.49 -24.78 -0.97
CA ILE A 46 6.28 -24.18 -0.43
C ILE A 46 6.41 -22.67 -0.56
N LEU A 47 5.49 -22.06 -1.31
CA LEU A 47 5.48 -20.61 -1.46
C LEU A 47 4.99 -19.98 -0.15
N VAL A 48 5.67 -18.93 0.31
CA VAL A 48 5.33 -18.24 1.55
C VAL A 48 4.78 -16.84 1.25
N LEU A 49 3.54 -16.60 1.68
CA LEU A 49 2.90 -15.29 1.75
C LEU A 49 3.00 -14.76 3.19
N ASP A 50 3.62 -13.60 3.37
CA ASP A 50 3.81 -12.96 4.67
C ASP A 50 2.95 -11.70 4.77
N LEU A 51 1.83 -11.80 5.49
CA LEU A 51 0.86 -10.71 5.61
C LEU A 51 1.37 -9.51 6.42
N SER A 52 2.41 -9.71 7.23
CA SER A 52 3.03 -8.64 8.01
C SER A 52 3.79 -7.63 7.15
N ARG A 53 4.00 -7.96 5.86
CA ARG A 53 4.69 -7.09 4.92
C ARG A 53 3.71 -6.20 4.17
N PRO A 54 4.01 -4.90 4.06
CA PRO A 54 3.23 -4.01 3.23
C PRO A 54 3.47 -4.33 1.75
N VAL A 55 2.38 -4.52 1.03
CA VAL A 55 2.33 -4.74 -0.41
C VAL A 55 1.83 -3.46 -1.05
N LYS A 56 2.73 -2.77 -1.76
CA LYS A 56 2.41 -1.52 -2.46
C LYS A 56 1.93 -1.83 -3.88
N ASP A 57 1.08 -0.97 -4.44
CA ASP A 57 0.76 -1.06 -5.87
C ASP A 57 2.00 -0.73 -6.71
N PHE A 58 2.86 0.15 -6.20
CA PHE A 58 4.13 0.50 -6.80
C PHE A 58 5.19 0.85 -5.77
N GLU A 59 6.43 0.44 -6.04
CA GLU A 59 7.62 0.81 -5.29
C GLU A 59 8.68 1.32 -6.26
N GLN A 60 9.18 2.54 -6.04
CA GLN A 60 10.33 3.00 -6.79
C GLN A 60 11.58 2.27 -6.29
N PRO A 61 12.43 1.74 -7.18
CA PRO A 61 13.73 1.21 -6.78
C PRO A 61 14.52 2.32 -6.08
N SER A 62 14.77 2.16 -4.78
CA SER A 62 15.66 3.04 -4.04
C SER A 62 17.04 2.39 -3.94
N ILE A 63 18.09 3.19 -4.13
CA ILE A 63 19.46 2.72 -3.89
C ILE A 63 19.65 2.72 -2.38
N SER A 64 19.57 1.55 -1.76
CA SER A 64 19.91 1.39 -0.35
C SER A 64 21.39 1.03 -0.26
N PHE A 65 22.18 1.83 0.47
CA PHE A 65 23.57 1.50 0.74
C PHE A 65 23.60 0.37 1.79
N SER A 66 23.57 -0.87 1.30
CA SER A 66 23.75 -2.06 2.11
C SER A 66 25.13 -2.65 1.85
N LEU A 67 25.86 -3.01 2.91
CA LEU A 67 27.09 -3.84 2.83
C LEU A 67 26.79 -5.26 2.33
N ASN A 68 25.51 -5.61 2.14
CA ASN A 68 25.06 -6.88 1.61
C ASN A 68 24.73 -6.73 0.11
N ALA A 69 25.56 -7.36 -0.73
CA ALA A 69 25.51 -7.32 -2.19
C ALA A 69 24.10 -7.50 -2.78
N ASP A 70 23.34 -8.43 -2.21
CA ASP A 70 21.98 -8.79 -2.67
C ASP A 70 20.91 -7.70 -2.44
N LYS A 71 21.26 -6.62 -1.73
CA LYS A 71 20.32 -5.57 -1.28
C LYS A 71 20.60 -4.17 -1.85
N LEU A 72 21.62 -4.00 -2.71
CA LEU A 72 21.99 -2.69 -3.28
C LEU A 72 20.89 -2.07 -4.16
N THR A 73 20.03 -2.88 -4.76
CA THR A 73 18.92 -2.45 -5.64
C THR A 73 17.67 -3.32 -5.48
N TYR A 74 17.39 -3.77 -4.25
CA TYR A 74 16.22 -4.62 -3.99
C TYR A 74 14.93 -3.80 -3.89
N SER A 75 14.04 -3.96 -4.87
CA SER A 75 12.66 -3.51 -4.80
C SER A 75 11.77 -4.73 -4.50
N PRO A 76 10.99 -4.73 -3.40
CA PRO A 76 9.97 -5.73 -3.14
C PRO A 76 9.01 -5.88 -4.34
N PRO A 77 8.46 -7.08 -4.58
CA PRO A 77 7.42 -7.23 -5.59
C PRO A 77 6.22 -6.35 -5.24
N ASN A 78 5.63 -5.72 -6.25
CA ASN A 78 4.38 -4.97 -6.07
C ASN A 78 3.17 -5.92 -6.00
N LEU A 79 1.99 -5.40 -5.67
CA LEU A 79 0.77 -6.20 -5.52
C LEU A 79 0.46 -7.02 -6.78
N TYR A 80 0.54 -6.44 -7.96
CA TYR A 80 0.27 -7.18 -9.21
C TYR A 80 1.23 -8.36 -9.39
N GLU A 81 2.51 -8.16 -9.07
CA GLU A 81 3.53 -9.19 -9.11
C GLU A 81 3.25 -10.30 -8.09
N GLU A 82 2.90 -9.96 -6.85
CA GLU A 82 2.53 -10.96 -5.83
C GLU A 82 1.31 -11.80 -6.24
N LEU A 83 0.25 -11.14 -6.72
CA LEU A 83 -0.95 -11.83 -7.21
C LEU A 83 -0.62 -12.74 -8.40
N SER A 84 0.22 -12.28 -9.31
CA SER A 84 0.65 -13.05 -10.48
C SER A 84 1.50 -14.25 -10.07
N MET A 85 2.41 -14.08 -9.10
CA MET A 85 3.22 -15.16 -8.55
C MET A 85 2.36 -16.22 -7.85
N ILE A 86 1.38 -15.83 -7.04
CA ILE A 86 0.46 -16.78 -6.40
C ILE A 86 -0.30 -17.57 -7.47
N ARG A 87 -0.86 -16.90 -8.49
CA ARG A 87 -1.57 -17.58 -9.59
C ARG A 87 -0.66 -18.47 -10.43
N TYR A 88 0.58 -18.06 -10.68
CA TYR A 88 1.56 -18.83 -11.43
C TYR A 88 2.02 -20.07 -10.64
N ALA A 89 2.26 -19.92 -9.34
CA ALA A 89 2.64 -21.02 -8.43
C ALA A 89 1.58 -22.13 -8.36
N ALA A 90 0.32 -21.84 -8.69
CA ALA A 90 -0.73 -22.84 -8.85
C ALA A 90 -0.39 -23.84 -9.98
N LYS A 91 0.28 -23.38 -11.05
CA LYS A 91 0.67 -24.19 -12.22
C LYS A 91 2.11 -24.72 -12.14
N ASP A 92 2.97 -24.08 -11.34
CA ASP A 92 4.37 -24.47 -11.19
C ASP A 92 4.51 -25.84 -10.50
N SER A 93 5.19 -26.80 -11.15
CA SER A 93 5.39 -28.15 -10.62
C SER A 93 6.29 -28.20 -9.39
N HIS A 94 7.20 -27.23 -9.21
CA HIS A 94 8.12 -27.18 -8.08
C HIS A 94 7.41 -26.77 -6.79
N ILE A 95 6.36 -25.95 -6.90
CA ILE A 95 5.55 -25.50 -5.77
C ILE A 95 4.45 -26.53 -5.46
N LYS A 96 4.42 -27.05 -4.23
CA LYS A 96 3.42 -28.06 -3.79
C LYS A 96 2.36 -27.51 -2.84
N ALA A 97 2.64 -26.40 -2.16
CA ALA A 97 1.72 -25.78 -1.23
C ALA A 97 1.97 -24.27 -1.12
N LEU A 98 0.98 -23.56 -0.56
CA LEU A 98 1.08 -22.16 -0.16
C LEU A 98 0.98 -22.09 1.38
N TYR A 99 1.91 -21.37 1.99
CA TYR A 99 1.93 -21.12 3.42
C TYR A 99 1.70 -19.62 3.69
N ILE A 100 0.64 -19.30 4.42
CA ILE A 100 0.29 -17.94 4.82
C ILE A 100 0.73 -17.74 6.27
N LYS A 101 1.55 -16.72 6.52
CA LYS A 101 1.99 -16.36 7.87
C LYS A 101 1.80 -14.87 8.13
N GLY A 102 1.89 -14.49 9.41
CA GLY A 102 1.82 -13.11 9.88
C GLY A 102 0.69 -12.93 10.89
N SER A 103 1.04 -12.46 12.09
CA SER A 103 0.05 -12.14 13.13
C SER A 103 -0.84 -10.98 12.73
N GLU A 104 -0.31 -10.05 11.96
CA GLU A 104 -0.98 -8.85 11.52
C GLU A 104 -1.01 -8.79 9.99
N ASN A 105 -1.96 -8.03 9.46
CA ASN A 105 -2.01 -7.65 8.06
C ASN A 105 -2.06 -6.13 7.97
N VAL A 106 -0.96 -5.56 7.47
CA VAL A 106 -0.75 -4.11 7.34
C VAL A 106 -1.30 -3.56 6.02
N ASN A 107 -1.87 -4.42 5.17
CA ASN A 107 -2.38 -4.06 3.86
C ASN A 107 -3.81 -3.54 3.94
N GLY A 108 -4.19 -2.65 3.01
CA GLY A 108 -5.57 -2.16 2.94
C GLY A 108 -6.56 -3.24 2.51
N PHE A 109 -7.85 -2.98 2.71
CA PHE A 109 -8.91 -3.98 2.50
C PHE A 109 -9.08 -4.41 1.04
N ALA A 110 -8.85 -3.52 0.07
CA ALA A 110 -8.93 -3.87 -1.36
C ALA A 110 -7.78 -4.79 -1.75
N ALA A 111 -6.55 -4.44 -1.36
CA ALA A 111 -5.38 -5.30 -1.58
C ALA A 111 -5.54 -6.67 -0.88
N SER A 112 -6.07 -6.68 0.34
CA SER A 112 -6.38 -7.90 1.09
C SER A 112 -7.42 -8.77 0.37
N GLN A 113 -8.44 -8.16 -0.23
CA GLN A 113 -9.43 -8.86 -1.04
C GLN A 113 -8.81 -9.44 -2.33
N GLU A 114 -7.96 -8.70 -3.02
CA GLU A 114 -7.23 -9.18 -4.20
C GLU A 114 -6.33 -10.38 -3.85
N LEU A 115 -5.58 -10.30 -2.73
CA LEU A 115 -4.78 -11.41 -2.20
C LEU A 115 -5.64 -12.63 -1.87
N ARG A 116 -6.79 -12.40 -1.20
CA ARG A 116 -7.74 -13.44 -0.86
C ARG A 116 -8.25 -14.17 -2.11
N LEU A 117 -8.61 -13.43 -3.16
CA LEU A 117 -9.05 -14.00 -4.44
C LEU A 117 -7.93 -14.79 -5.12
N ALA A 118 -6.67 -14.32 -5.08
CA ALA A 118 -5.54 -15.08 -5.61
C ALA A 118 -5.28 -16.38 -4.84
N ILE A 119 -5.48 -16.39 -3.51
CA ILE A 119 -5.44 -17.62 -2.69
C ILE A 119 -6.57 -18.56 -3.09
N GLU A 120 -7.80 -18.05 -3.25
CA GLU A 120 -8.94 -18.86 -3.71
C GLU A 120 -8.70 -19.46 -5.11
N ASP A 121 -8.06 -18.71 -6.01
CA ASP A 121 -7.63 -19.22 -7.32
C ASP A 121 -6.54 -20.28 -7.21
N PHE A 122 -5.54 -20.10 -6.34
CA PHE A 122 -4.48 -21.08 -6.10
C PHE A 122 -5.07 -22.42 -5.65
N LYS A 123 -6.06 -22.39 -4.75
CA LYS A 123 -6.73 -23.60 -4.23
C LYS A 123 -7.40 -24.44 -5.33
N LYS A 124 -7.82 -23.84 -6.44
CA LYS A 124 -8.41 -24.57 -7.58
C LYS A 124 -7.42 -25.55 -8.22
N SER A 125 -6.11 -25.40 -8.00
CA SER A 125 -5.10 -26.37 -8.43
C SER A 125 -5.09 -27.68 -7.63
N GLY A 126 -5.78 -27.73 -6.48
CA GLY A 126 -5.76 -28.86 -5.56
C GLY A 126 -4.55 -28.87 -4.60
N LYS A 127 -3.59 -27.97 -4.78
CA LYS A 127 -2.48 -27.75 -3.84
C LYS A 127 -2.99 -27.17 -2.53
N LYS A 128 -2.42 -27.62 -1.41
CA LYS A 128 -2.87 -27.20 -0.08
C LYS A 128 -2.43 -25.78 0.26
N VAL A 129 -3.32 -25.05 0.94
CA VAL A 129 -3.04 -23.75 1.56
C VAL A 129 -3.16 -23.89 3.07
N ILE A 130 -2.09 -23.58 3.78
CA ILE A 130 -2.05 -23.62 5.25
C ILE A 130 -1.74 -22.21 5.75
N ALA A 131 -2.50 -21.73 6.72
CA ALA A 131 -2.25 -20.48 7.42
C ALA A 131 -1.91 -20.74 8.88
N PHE A 132 -0.88 -20.07 9.39
CA PHE A 132 -0.52 -20.13 10.81
C PHE A 132 0.06 -18.82 11.31
N SER A 133 -0.32 -18.47 12.52
CA SER A 133 0.38 -17.51 13.36
C SER A 133 0.06 -17.79 14.83
N PRO A 134 1.00 -17.60 15.79
CA PRO A 134 0.69 -17.80 17.19
C PRO A 134 -0.56 -17.03 17.64
N THR A 135 -0.61 -15.74 17.29
CA THR A 135 -1.79 -14.88 17.39
C THR A 135 -2.14 -14.34 16.02
N MET A 136 -3.41 -14.02 15.79
CA MET A 136 -3.86 -13.48 14.50
C MET A 136 -4.87 -12.37 14.71
N THR A 137 -4.62 -11.19 14.14
CA THR A 137 -5.58 -10.09 14.16
C THR A 137 -6.74 -10.36 13.20
N GLN A 138 -7.86 -9.68 13.38
CA GLN A 138 -9.02 -9.79 12.50
C GLN A 138 -8.67 -9.48 11.03
N THR A 139 -7.77 -8.53 10.78
CA THR A 139 -7.34 -8.17 9.41
C THR A 139 -6.44 -9.22 8.78
N ALA A 140 -5.58 -9.88 9.55
CA ALA A 140 -4.79 -11.03 9.08
C ALA A 140 -5.69 -12.24 8.82
N TYR A 141 -6.61 -12.50 9.74
CA TYR A 141 -7.57 -13.59 9.65
C TYR A 141 -8.51 -13.47 8.44
N PHE A 142 -8.87 -12.25 8.02
CA PHE A 142 -9.64 -12.06 6.80
C PHE A 142 -8.95 -12.67 5.56
N VAL A 143 -7.64 -12.54 5.41
CA VAL A 143 -6.90 -13.15 4.29
C VAL A 143 -6.60 -14.63 4.58
N ALA A 144 -6.10 -14.93 5.78
CA ALA A 144 -5.72 -16.28 6.19
C ALA A 144 -6.88 -17.27 6.18
N SER A 145 -8.11 -16.83 6.48
CA SER A 145 -9.30 -17.67 6.47
C SER A 145 -9.64 -18.23 5.10
N ALA A 146 -9.05 -17.73 4.00
CA ALA A 146 -9.18 -18.35 2.68
C ALA A 146 -8.40 -19.67 2.54
N ALA A 147 -7.46 -19.97 3.44
CA ALA A 147 -6.69 -21.21 3.46
C ALA A 147 -7.58 -22.47 3.58
N ASP A 148 -7.01 -23.64 3.31
CA ASP A 148 -7.67 -24.92 3.64
C ASP A 148 -7.63 -25.20 5.14
N LYS A 149 -6.55 -24.77 5.80
CA LYS A 149 -6.34 -24.91 7.23
C LYS A 149 -5.80 -23.63 7.84
N VAL A 150 -6.40 -23.20 8.95
CA VAL A 150 -5.98 -22.06 9.76
C VAL A 150 -5.65 -22.55 11.16
N TYR A 151 -4.44 -22.28 11.61
CA TYR A 151 -3.97 -22.67 12.93
C TYR A 151 -3.52 -21.44 13.73
N VAL A 152 -3.73 -21.51 15.04
CA VAL A 152 -3.17 -20.57 16.02
C VAL A 152 -2.52 -21.36 17.16
N SER A 153 -1.66 -20.72 17.96
CA SER A 153 -1.06 -21.41 19.12
C SER A 153 -2.10 -21.63 20.24
N PRO A 154 -1.97 -22.69 21.08
CA PRO A 154 -2.88 -22.93 22.20
C PRO A 154 -3.00 -21.74 23.19
N GLU A 155 -1.86 -21.12 23.52
CA GLU A 155 -1.79 -19.91 24.37
C GLU A 155 -1.79 -18.61 23.56
N GLY A 156 -2.10 -18.72 22.26
CA GLY A 156 -2.25 -17.59 21.36
C GLY A 156 -3.69 -17.11 21.26
N GLY A 157 -4.12 -16.72 20.06
CA GLY A 157 -5.49 -16.27 19.88
C GLY A 157 -5.83 -15.73 18.50
N LEU A 158 -7.12 -15.45 18.33
CA LEU A 158 -7.69 -14.80 17.16
C LEU A 158 -8.49 -13.59 17.63
N ASP A 159 -8.18 -12.41 17.13
CA ASP A 159 -8.98 -11.22 17.38
C ASP A 159 -10.24 -11.25 16.53
N TRP A 160 -11.41 -11.11 17.18
CA TRP A 160 -12.70 -11.02 16.50
C TRP A 160 -13.63 -10.10 17.27
N ALA A 161 -13.71 -8.83 16.85
CA ALA A 161 -14.36 -7.76 17.60
C ALA A 161 -15.14 -6.75 16.74
N GLY A 162 -15.22 -6.96 15.42
CA GLY A 162 -15.85 -6.01 14.51
C GLY A 162 -14.91 -4.88 14.09
N MET A 163 -15.46 -3.73 13.68
CA MET A 163 -14.66 -2.62 13.15
C MET A 163 -15.02 -1.30 13.79
N VAL A 164 -14.02 -0.44 13.95
CA VAL A 164 -14.17 0.92 14.48
C VAL A 164 -13.42 1.90 13.61
N ALA A 165 -14.01 3.07 13.38
CA ALA A 165 -13.36 4.22 12.80
C ALA A 165 -13.37 5.36 13.83
N GLN A 166 -12.17 5.78 14.24
CA GLN A 166 -11.99 6.85 15.20
C GLN A 166 -11.29 8.04 14.55
N THR A 167 -11.79 9.25 14.81
CA THR A 167 -11.23 10.51 14.30
C THR A 167 -10.86 11.40 15.48
N VAL A 168 -9.65 11.95 15.43
CA VAL A 168 -9.18 12.93 16.41
C VAL A 168 -9.70 14.32 16.05
N TYR A 169 -10.10 15.11 17.05
CA TYR A 169 -10.58 16.48 16.89
C TYR A 169 -9.66 17.46 17.63
N PHE A 170 -9.15 18.45 16.91
CA PHE A 170 -8.16 19.42 17.37
C PHE A 170 -8.76 20.78 17.74
N LYS A 171 -10.04 21.04 17.42
CA LYS A 171 -10.67 22.35 17.69
C LYS A 171 -10.45 22.84 19.13
N GLY A 172 -10.66 21.96 20.12
CA GLY A 172 -10.44 22.34 21.54
C GLY A 172 -8.98 22.65 21.88
N LEU A 173 -8.00 22.07 21.18
CA LEU A 173 -6.59 22.44 21.30
C LEU A 173 -6.33 23.79 20.62
N LEU A 174 -6.85 24.00 19.42
CA LEU A 174 -6.68 25.23 18.65
C LEU A 174 -7.28 26.43 19.38
N ASP A 175 -8.48 26.29 19.95
CA ASP A 175 -9.11 27.32 20.78
C ASP A 175 -8.24 27.68 22.00
N LYS A 176 -7.65 26.69 22.69
CA LYS A 176 -6.75 26.94 23.83
C LYS A 176 -5.50 27.74 23.43
N LEU A 177 -5.02 27.50 22.22
CA LEU A 177 -3.88 28.20 21.66
C LEU A 177 -4.26 29.54 21.01
N ASP A 178 -5.53 29.95 20.98
CA ASP A 178 -5.99 31.12 20.20
C ASP A 178 -5.56 31.02 18.69
N ILE A 179 -5.65 29.83 18.12
CA ILE A 179 -5.41 29.57 16.68
C ILE A 179 -6.77 29.33 16.02
N HIS A 180 -7.08 30.06 14.93
CA HIS A 180 -8.39 30.03 14.28
C HIS A 180 -8.27 29.80 12.77
N PRO A 181 -8.11 28.55 12.31
CA PRO A 181 -8.01 28.29 10.88
C PRO A 181 -9.24 28.79 10.11
N GLU A 182 -9.00 29.46 8.99
CA GLU A 182 -10.02 29.88 8.03
C GLU A 182 -10.31 28.71 7.09
N ILE A 183 -11.54 28.20 7.14
CA ILE A 183 -11.90 26.95 6.47
C ILE A 183 -13.00 27.19 5.43
N PHE A 184 -12.68 26.86 4.18
CA PHE A 184 -13.61 26.85 3.06
C PHE A 184 -13.87 25.41 2.65
N PHE A 185 -15.13 25.03 2.46
CA PHE A 185 -15.46 23.71 1.95
C PHE A 185 -16.79 23.70 1.24
N ALA A 186 -16.93 22.83 0.24
CA ALA A 186 -18.16 22.59 -0.47
C ALA A 186 -18.47 21.08 -0.46
N GLY A 187 -19.66 20.75 0.05
CA GLY A 187 -20.17 19.38 0.14
C GLY A 187 -20.56 18.99 1.57
N LYS A 188 -21.80 18.54 1.77
CA LYS A 188 -22.35 18.10 3.06
C LYS A 188 -21.49 17.02 3.75
N PHE A 189 -20.88 16.15 2.95
CA PHE A 189 -20.08 15.00 3.37
C PHE A 189 -18.56 15.27 3.28
N LYS A 190 -18.13 16.50 2.91
CA LYS A 190 -16.71 16.83 2.83
C LYS A 190 -16.18 17.12 4.24
N SER A 191 -15.80 16.05 4.95
CA SER A 191 -15.52 16.07 6.39
C SER A 191 -14.05 16.21 6.78
N ALA A 192 -13.13 16.27 5.82
CA ALA A 192 -11.67 16.37 6.08
C ALA A 192 -11.29 17.57 6.97
N THR A 193 -12.11 18.63 6.98
CA THR A 193 -11.89 19.83 7.80
C THR A 193 -12.53 19.76 9.18
N GLU A 194 -13.43 18.80 9.45
CA GLU A 194 -14.13 18.69 10.74
C GLU A 194 -13.19 18.61 11.95
N PRO A 195 -12.06 17.85 11.91
CA PRO A 195 -11.08 17.85 13.00
C PRO A 195 -10.61 19.24 13.44
N PHE A 196 -10.65 20.22 12.55
CA PHE A 196 -10.10 21.56 12.78
C PHE A 196 -11.18 22.61 13.11
N ARG A 197 -12.47 22.31 12.93
CA ARG A 197 -13.58 23.26 13.20
C ARG A 197 -14.67 22.71 14.12
N SER A 198 -14.62 21.44 14.48
CA SER A 198 -15.59 20.79 15.36
C SER A 198 -14.88 19.99 16.45
N ASP A 199 -15.64 19.56 17.45
CA ASP A 199 -15.21 18.67 18.53
C ASP A 199 -15.68 17.22 18.32
N LYS A 200 -16.52 16.97 17.30
CA LYS A 200 -17.09 15.67 16.98
C LYS A 200 -17.49 15.57 15.51
N MET A 201 -17.84 14.36 15.07
CA MET A 201 -18.39 14.13 13.74
C MET A 201 -19.72 14.85 13.57
N SER A 202 -19.91 15.52 12.43
CA SER A 202 -21.26 15.92 12.02
C SER A 202 -22.11 14.68 11.76
N ASP A 203 -23.44 14.84 11.77
CA ASP A 203 -24.36 13.74 11.44
C ASP A 203 -24.11 13.18 10.02
N ALA A 204 -23.71 14.04 9.09
CA ALA A 204 -23.35 13.64 7.74
C ALA A 204 -22.08 12.78 7.71
N ASN A 205 -21.02 13.20 8.42
CA ASN A 205 -19.79 12.43 8.51
C ASN A 205 -19.99 11.12 9.29
N ARG A 206 -20.82 11.12 10.34
CA ARG A 206 -21.18 9.89 11.05
C ARG A 206 -21.91 8.91 10.14
N LEU A 207 -22.87 9.40 9.35
CA LEU A 207 -23.60 8.58 8.39
C LEU A 207 -22.67 7.97 7.34
N GLN A 208 -21.81 8.77 6.69
CA GLN A 208 -20.93 8.22 5.65
C GLN A 208 -19.96 7.19 6.22
N ILE A 209 -19.43 7.42 7.42
CA ILE A 209 -18.52 6.48 8.10
C ILE A 209 -19.25 5.18 8.45
N ASN A 210 -20.46 5.26 9.00
CA ASN A 210 -21.25 4.06 9.28
C ASN A 210 -21.51 3.24 8.01
N VAL A 211 -21.80 3.89 6.89
CA VAL A 211 -22.07 3.21 5.60
C VAL A 211 -20.82 2.47 5.11
N TRP A 212 -19.70 3.16 4.88
CA TRP A 212 -18.54 2.48 4.30
C TRP A 212 -17.88 1.51 5.27
N LEU A 213 -17.91 1.78 6.58
CA LEU A 213 -17.38 0.84 7.58
C LEU A 213 -18.23 -0.43 7.65
N GLY A 214 -19.56 -0.28 7.57
CA GLY A 214 -20.50 -1.39 7.51
C GLY A 214 -20.32 -2.25 6.26
N GLU A 215 -20.12 -1.64 5.09
CA GLU A 215 -19.84 -2.36 3.83
C GLU A 215 -18.54 -3.17 3.90
N ILE A 216 -17.44 -2.57 4.38
CA ILE A 216 -16.17 -3.28 4.55
C ILE A 216 -16.33 -4.44 5.53
N TYR A 217 -16.99 -4.21 6.67
CA TYR A 217 -17.23 -5.27 7.63
C TYR A 217 -18.12 -6.38 7.05
N GLY A 218 -19.12 -6.02 6.24
CA GLY A 218 -19.94 -6.97 5.49
C GLY A 218 -19.12 -7.85 4.56
N GLN A 219 -18.15 -7.29 3.83
CA GLN A 219 -17.21 -8.06 3.01
C GLN A 219 -16.33 -9.01 3.83
N VAL A 220 -15.85 -8.56 5.00
CA VAL A 220 -15.11 -9.42 5.94
C VAL A 220 -15.97 -10.60 6.40
N LEU A 221 -17.20 -10.34 6.84
CA LEU A 221 -18.14 -11.38 7.26
C LEU A 221 -18.43 -12.36 6.12
N GLN A 222 -18.73 -11.88 4.91
CA GLN A 222 -19.05 -12.72 3.76
C GLN A 222 -17.85 -13.60 3.35
N GLY A 223 -16.64 -13.04 3.32
CA GLY A 223 -15.43 -13.78 3.02
C GLY A 223 -15.19 -14.91 4.03
N VAL A 224 -15.19 -14.59 5.32
CA VAL A 224 -14.97 -15.56 6.39
C VAL A 224 -16.08 -16.62 6.42
N ALA A 225 -17.35 -16.21 6.29
CA ALA A 225 -18.51 -17.10 6.25
C ALA A 225 -18.33 -18.18 5.17
N LYS A 226 -18.01 -17.75 3.93
CA LYS A 226 -17.82 -18.62 2.78
C LYS A 226 -16.71 -19.65 3.01
N SER A 227 -15.57 -19.26 3.58
CA SER A 227 -14.43 -20.17 3.73
C SER A 227 -14.46 -21.02 4.99
N ARG A 228 -15.18 -20.60 6.04
CA ARG A 228 -15.32 -21.35 7.30
C ARG A 228 -16.61 -22.16 7.40
N GLY A 229 -17.53 -22.01 6.44
CA GLY A 229 -18.83 -22.70 6.49
C GLY A 229 -19.73 -22.18 7.62
N LEU A 230 -19.58 -20.91 7.98
CA LEU A 230 -20.39 -20.21 8.98
C LEU A 230 -21.31 -19.22 8.27
N ASP A 231 -22.40 -18.80 8.90
CA ASP A 231 -23.21 -17.68 8.39
C ASP A 231 -22.73 -16.34 8.97
N THR A 232 -23.08 -15.25 8.28
CA THR A 232 -22.65 -13.90 8.66
C THR A 232 -23.29 -13.41 9.96
N ALA A 233 -24.47 -13.92 10.35
CA ALA A 233 -25.14 -13.52 11.59
C ALA A 233 -24.44 -14.13 12.80
N THR A 234 -24.07 -15.42 12.74
CA THR A 234 -23.25 -16.08 13.75
C THR A 234 -21.93 -15.35 13.94
N LEU A 235 -21.21 -15.08 12.84
CA LEU A 235 -19.95 -14.33 12.88
C LEU A 235 -20.12 -12.93 13.50
N HIS A 236 -21.22 -12.24 13.19
CA HIS A 236 -21.50 -10.94 13.80
C HIS A 236 -21.83 -11.05 15.30
N GLU A 237 -22.59 -12.05 15.72
CA GLU A 237 -22.90 -12.33 17.12
C GLU A 237 -21.65 -12.63 17.95
N LEU A 238 -20.70 -13.40 17.40
CA LEU A 238 -19.41 -13.68 18.05
C LEU A 238 -18.65 -12.39 18.40
N ALA A 239 -18.67 -11.41 17.49
CA ALA A 239 -18.05 -10.10 17.72
C ALA A 239 -18.84 -9.27 18.74
N ASN A 240 -20.17 -9.21 18.61
CA ASN A 240 -21.04 -8.42 19.50
C ASN A 240 -20.99 -8.88 20.96
N GLU A 241 -20.89 -10.19 21.20
CA GLU A 241 -20.83 -10.75 22.55
C GLU A 241 -19.39 -10.91 23.07
N GLY A 242 -18.39 -10.64 22.23
CA GLY A 242 -16.97 -10.85 22.55
C GLY A 242 -16.70 -12.30 22.95
N LYS A 243 -17.24 -13.25 22.17
CA LYS A 243 -17.19 -14.70 22.46
C LYS A 243 -15.80 -15.30 22.22
N ILE A 244 -14.99 -14.69 21.35
CA ILE A 244 -13.63 -15.16 21.05
C ILE A 244 -12.65 -14.45 21.98
N ARG A 245 -12.27 -15.08 23.09
CA ARG A 245 -11.35 -14.51 24.10
C ARG A 245 -10.05 -15.29 24.23
N SER A 246 -10.03 -16.53 23.74
CA SER A 246 -8.90 -17.43 23.74
C SER A 246 -8.83 -18.20 22.42
N ALA A 247 -7.70 -18.86 22.16
CA ALA A 247 -7.57 -19.76 21.02
C ALA A 247 -8.58 -20.92 21.08
N SER A 248 -8.89 -21.42 22.29
CA SER A 248 -9.90 -22.46 22.50
C SER A 248 -11.29 -22.01 22.03
N ASP A 249 -11.68 -20.77 22.31
CA ASP A 249 -12.96 -20.23 21.84
C ASP A 249 -13.01 -20.17 20.31
N ALA A 250 -11.91 -19.75 19.66
CA ALA A 250 -11.81 -19.72 18.21
C ALA A 250 -11.96 -21.12 17.59
N LEU A 251 -11.38 -22.15 18.23
CA LEU A 251 -11.53 -23.54 17.78
C LEU A 251 -12.97 -24.06 18.00
N GLN A 252 -13.54 -23.83 19.19
CA GLN A 252 -14.90 -24.26 19.54
C GLN A 252 -15.96 -23.63 18.63
N ASN A 253 -15.73 -22.40 18.17
CA ASN A 253 -16.61 -21.69 17.23
C ASN A 253 -16.21 -21.88 15.75
N HIS A 254 -15.37 -22.88 15.45
CA HIS A 254 -14.96 -23.26 14.09
C HIS A 254 -14.23 -22.18 13.26
N MET A 255 -13.72 -21.14 13.92
CA MET A 255 -12.94 -20.08 13.27
C MET A 255 -11.53 -20.55 12.90
N VAL A 256 -10.97 -21.48 13.65
CA VAL A 256 -9.69 -22.12 13.33
C VAL A 256 -9.85 -23.64 13.24
N ASP A 257 -8.89 -24.31 12.59
CA ASP A 257 -8.90 -25.76 12.37
C ASP A 257 -8.12 -26.53 13.44
N GLY A 258 -7.34 -25.84 14.27
CA GLY A 258 -6.58 -26.47 15.34
C GLY A 258 -5.68 -25.49 16.11
N LEU A 259 -5.25 -25.95 17.29
CA LEU A 259 -4.34 -25.25 18.17
C LEU A 259 -2.97 -25.89 18.08
N PHE A 260 -2.07 -25.32 17.28
CA PHE A 260 -0.81 -25.95 16.88
C PHE A 260 0.39 -25.10 17.31
N TYR A 261 1.48 -25.75 17.64
CA TYR A 261 2.81 -25.15 17.70
C TYR A 261 3.47 -25.17 16.32
N ALA A 262 4.54 -24.37 16.17
CA ALA A 262 5.22 -24.21 14.88
C ALA A 262 5.73 -25.56 14.31
N ASP A 263 6.25 -26.46 15.15
CA ASP A 263 6.70 -27.79 14.75
C ASP A 263 5.56 -28.68 14.22
N GLN A 264 4.36 -28.54 14.79
CA GLN A 264 3.18 -29.26 14.31
C GLN A 264 2.69 -28.73 12.96
N VAL A 265 2.80 -27.41 12.73
CA VAL A 265 2.51 -26.80 11.43
C VAL A 265 3.53 -27.21 10.38
N GLU A 266 4.82 -27.28 10.74
CA GLU A 266 5.85 -27.82 9.86
C GLU A 266 5.54 -29.27 9.44
N ASN A 267 5.03 -30.10 10.35
CA ASN A 267 4.61 -31.46 10.02
C ASN A 267 3.44 -31.49 9.01
N GLU A 268 2.46 -30.59 9.13
CA GLU A 268 1.39 -30.47 8.13
C GLU A 268 1.92 -30.00 6.77
N LEU A 269 2.87 -29.05 6.78
CA LEU A 269 3.55 -28.60 5.56
C LEU A 269 4.34 -29.74 4.90
N ARG A 270 5.04 -30.58 5.68
CA ARG A 270 5.77 -31.77 5.16
C ARG A 270 4.80 -32.74 4.48
N LYS A 271 3.66 -33.05 5.13
CA LYS A 271 2.61 -33.90 4.56
C LYS A 271 2.06 -33.33 3.24
N ALA A 272 1.84 -32.02 3.16
CA ALA A 272 1.36 -31.36 1.95
C ALA A 272 2.34 -31.47 0.76
N THR A 273 3.63 -31.63 1.03
CA THR A 273 4.66 -31.84 -0.01
C THR A 273 4.89 -33.31 -0.40
N GLY A 274 4.21 -34.25 0.26
CA GLY A 274 4.46 -35.70 0.08
C GLY A 274 5.82 -36.16 0.60
N LYS A 275 6.46 -35.38 1.47
CA LYS A 275 7.77 -35.69 2.08
C LYS A 275 7.58 -36.34 3.46
N SER A 276 8.56 -37.17 3.88
CA SER A 276 8.59 -37.76 5.21
C SER A 276 9.00 -36.73 6.28
N GLU A 277 8.74 -37.03 7.56
CA GLU A 277 9.05 -36.15 8.70
C GLU A 277 10.55 -35.78 8.84
N LYS A 278 11.44 -36.52 8.18
CA LYS A 278 12.90 -36.31 8.25
C LYS A 278 13.47 -35.36 7.18
N ASN A 279 12.64 -34.89 6.26
CA ASN A 279 13.09 -34.03 5.16
C ASN A 279 12.98 -32.54 5.51
N ASP A 280 13.96 -31.77 5.06
CA ASP A 280 13.94 -30.31 5.16
C ASP A 280 12.79 -29.72 4.34
N LEU A 281 12.10 -28.74 4.93
CA LEU A 281 11.12 -27.92 4.25
C LEU A 281 11.82 -26.87 3.39
N HIS A 282 11.46 -26.80 2.12
CA HIS A 282 11.93 -25.74 1.23
C HIS A 282 10.90 -24.61 1.18
N LEU A 283 10.99 -23.69 2.13
CA LEU A 283 10.17 -22.48 2.13
C LEU A 283 10.78 -21.44 1.20
N ILE A 284 10.01 -20.95 0.24
CA ILE A 284 10.43 -19.88 -0.68
C ILE A 284 9.52 -18.66 -0.51
N SER A 285 10.10 -17.50 -0.18
CA SER A 285 9.35 -16.25 -0.10
C SER A 285 8.99 -15.74 -1.50
N LEU A 286 7.95 -14.91 -1.60
CA LEU A 286 7.59 -14.21 -2.84
C LEU A 286 8.77 -13.42 -3.43
N ASP A 287 9.59 -12.77 -2.59
CA ASP A 287 10.81 -12.08 -3.04
C ASP A 287 11.79 -12.99 -3.80
N LYS A 288 12.04 -14.19 -3.26
CA LYS A 288 12.96 -15.15 -3.85
C LYS A 288 12.33 -15.79 -5.09
N TYR A 289 11.05 -16.13 -5.00
CA TYR A 289 10.29 -16.66 -6.12
C TYR A 289 10.28 -15.68 -7.31
N ASN A 290 10.12 -14.39 -7.06
CA ASN A 290 10.15 -13.33 -8.08
C ASN A 290 11.45 -13.31 -8.91
N LYS A 291 12.58 -13.70 -8.31
CA LYS A 291 13.88 -13.72 -8.98
C LYS A 291 14.09 -14.93 -9.90
N GLY A 292 13.39 -16.05 -9.62
CA GLY A 292 13.57 -17.32 -10.33
C GLY A 292 12.38 -17.75 -11.19
N ALA A 293 11.17 -17.28 -10.90
CA ALA A 293 9.95 -17.71 -11.58
C ALA A 293 9.70 -16.91 -12.86
N ASP A 294 9.39 -17.63 -13.94
CA ASP A 294 9.06 -17.04 -15.24
C ASP A 294 7.55 -16.76 -15.38
N TYR A 295 7.01 -15.94 -14.47
CA TYR A 295 5.60 -15.55 -14.49
C TYR A 295 5.34 -14.28 -15.33
N LYS A 296 6.42 -13.63 -15.79
CA LYS A 296 6.42 -12.35 -16.51
C LYS A 296 6.51 -12.58 -18.02
N ASP A 297 5.40 -12.97 -18.65
CA ASP A 297 5.36 -13.09 -20.11
C ASP A 297 5.08 -11.74 -20.77
N TYR A 298 6.14 -11.11 -21.30
CA TYR A 298 6.08 -9.86 -22.07
C TYR A 298 6.42 -10.05 -23.55
N SER A 299 6.23 -11.26 -24.10
CA SER A 299 6.64 -11.60 -25.46
C SER A 299 5.80 -10.97 -26.59
N GLY A 300 4.69 -10.30 -26.25
CA GLY A 300 3.78 -9.67 -27.20
C GLY A 300 4.30 -8.39 -27.85
N LYS A 301 4.00 -8.19 -29.16
CA LYS A 301 4.31 -6.96 -29.90
C LYS A 301 3.40 -5.78 -29.53
N ASP A 302 2.14 -6.08 -29.24
CA ASP A 302 1.15 -5.10 -28.79
C ASP A 302 1.21 -4.99 -27.28
N ARG A 303 1.39 -3.77 -26.77
CA ARG A 303 1.63 -3.53 -25.34
C ARG A 303 0.47 -2.76 -24.70
N ILE A 304 0.18 -3.07 -23.45
CA ILE A 304 -0.71 -2.26 -22.59
C ILE A 304 0.18 -1.59 -21.55
N ALA A 305 0.10 -0.26 -21.46
CA ALA A 305 0.83 0.48 -20.44
C ALA A 305 0.08 0.42 -19.12
N VAL A 306 0.78 0.10 -18.03
CA VAL A 306 0.25 0.19 -16.66
C VAL A 306 0.92 1.37 -15.97
N LEU A 307 0.15 2.42 -15.70
CA LEU A 307 0.58 3.62 -14.99
C LEU A 307 0.09 3.55 -13.55
N TYR A 308 1.01 3.36 -12.61
CA TYR A 308 0.68 3.39 -11.19
C TYR A 308 0.60 4.84 -10.70
N ALA A 309 -0.56 5.22 -10.17
CA ALA A 309 -0.86 6.51 -9.55
C ALA A 309 -1.09 6.30 -8.05
N GLN A 310 0.00 6.31 -7.27
CA GLN A 310 -0.02 5.99 -5.84
C GLN A 310 0.41 7.20 -4.98
N GLY A 311 -0.37 7.51 -3.94
CA GLY A 311 -0.08 8.58 -2.98
C GLY A 311 -0.87 9.87 -3.21
N GLU A 312 -0.50 10.93 -2.49
CA GLU A 312 -1.09 12.26 -2.63
C GLU A 312 -0.80 12.85 -4.01
N ILE A 313 -1.75 13.63 -4.54
CA ILE A 313 -1.60 14.38 -5.78
C ILE A 313 -1.01 15.76 -5.48
N ALA A 314 0.17 16.04 -5.99
CA ALA A 314 0.84 17.33 -5.87
C ALA A 314 1.13 17.93 -7.25
N SER A 315 1.34 19.24 -7.31
CA SER A 315 1.64 19.93 -8.58
C SER A 315 3.09 19.78 -9.04
N GLY A 316 4.01 19.41 -8.14
CA GLY A 316 5.45 19.43 -8.38
C GLY A 316 5.97 18.35 -9.33
N SER A 317 7.28 18.16 -9.29
CA SER A 317 8.05 17.20 -10.10
C SER A 317 8.89 16.25 -9.24
N GLU A 318 8.55 16.11 -7.95
CA GLU A 318 9.31 15.29 -7.00
C GLU A 318 9.20 13.78 -7.30
N ASN A 319 9.91 12.95 -6.53
CA ASN A 319 9.92 11.50 -6.77
C ASN A 319 8.82 10.74 -6.01
N GLU A 320 8.15 11.35 -5.03
CA GLU A 320 7.11 10.71 -4.22
C GLU A 320 5.70 11.13 -4.66
N GLY A 321 4.72 10.23 -4.51
CA GLY A 321 3.33 10.52 -4.83
C GLY A 321 3.01 10.70 -6.32
N ILE A 322 1.87 11.33 -6.59
CA ILE A 322 1.38 11.63 -7.94
C ILE A 322 1.72 13.08 -8.27
N GLN A 323 2.75 13.25 -9.08
CA GLN A 323 3.27 14.56 -9.46
C GLN A 323 2.67 15.03 -10.78
N GLY A 324 1.85 16.09 -10.75
CA GLY A 324 1.04 16.59 -11.85
C GLY A 324 1.81 16.70 -13.16
N GLU A 325 2.92 17.44 -13.16
CA GLU A 325 3.75 17.66 -14.34
C GLU A 325 4.32 16.35 -14.92
N ARG A 326 4.84 15.48 -14.04
CA ARG A 326 5.40 14.19 -14.44
C ARG A 326 4.33 13.28 -15.07
N TYR A 327 3.16 13.18 -14.46
CA TYR A 327 2.08 12.30 -14.94
C TYR A 327 1.49 12.81 -16.25
N VAL A 328 1.38 14.13 -16.43
CA VAL A 328 1.02 14.74 -17.71
C VAL A 328 1.97 14.26 -18.82
N HIS A 329 3.28 14.36 -18.61
CA HIS A 329 4.26 13.90 -19.59
C HIS A 329 4.20 12.39 -19.85
N LEU A 330 4.11 11.56 -18.80
CA LEU A 330 4.00 10.11 -18.96
C LEU A 330 2.77 9.72 -19.79
N ILE A 331 1.62 10.35 -19.55
CA ILE A 331 0.39 10.07 -20.31
C ILE A 331 0.53 10.56 -21.75
N GLN A 332 1.17 11.70 -21.99
CA GLN A 332 1.47 12.20 -23.34
C GLN A 332 2.35 11.23 -24.13
N ASP A 333 3.41 10.70 -23.51
CA ASP A 333 4.33 9.74 -24.13
C ASP A 333 3.60 8.43 -24.44
N ILE A 334 2.82 7.92 -23.49
CA ILE A 334 1.97 6.74 -23.67
C ILE A 334 0.99 6.95 -24.82
N ARG A 335 0.35 8.13 -24.93
CA ARG A 335 -0.57 8.44 -26.03
C ARG A 335 0.12 8.39 -27.38
N LYS A 336 1.32 8.96 -27.49
CA LYS A 336 2.07 9.09 -28.75
C LYS A 336 2.74 7.80 -29.22
N ASP A 337 3.04 6.86 -28.31
CA ASP A 337 3.65 5.58 -28.66
C ASP A 337 2.62 4.65 -29.35
N SER A 338 2.88 4.33 -30.64
CA SER A 338 2.03 3.47 -31.46
C SER A 338 2.12 1.98 -31.12
N SER A 339 3.15 1.56 -30.38
CA SER A 339 3.28 0.18 -29.88
C SER A 339 2.38 -0.08 -28.67
N ILE A 340 1.94 0.98 -27.97
CA ILE A 340 1.02 0.88 -26.84
C ILE A 340 -0.42 0.98 -27.34
N LYS A 341 -1.23 -0.05 -27.10
CA LYS A 341 -2.62 -0.15 -27.59
C LYS A 341 -3.66 0.30 -26.59
N ALA A 342 -3.34 0.32 -25.29
CA ALA A 342 -4.22 0.80 -24.24
C ALA A 342 -3.42 1.29 -23.02
N LEU A 343 -4.06 2.10 -22.18
CA LEU A 343 -3.54 2.57 -20.90
C LEU A 343 -4.40 2.06 -19.75
N VAL A 344 -3.80 1.38 -18.80
CA VAL A 344 -4.39 1.06 -17.49
C VAL A 344 -3.78 1.98 -16.45
N ILE A 345 -4.59 2.69 -15.68
CA ILE A 345 -4.15 3.54 -14.58
C ILE A 345 -4.55 2.85 -13.26
N ARG A 346 -3.55 2.40 -12.49
CA ARG A 346 -3.78 1.83 -11.14
C ARG A 346 -3.75 2.96 -10.12
N VAL A 347 -4.92 3.39 -9.63
CA VAL A 347 -5.07 4.56 -8.74
C VAL A 347 -5.20 4.11 -7.29
N ASN A 348 -4.28 4.56 -6.45
CA ASN A 348 -4.34 4.42 -5.00
C ASN A 348 -3.99 5.76 -4.32
N SER A 349 -4.97 6.66 -4.24
CA SER A 349 -4.79 8.06 -3.85
C SER A 349 -5.95 8.63 -3.03
N PRO A 350 -5.66 9.39 -1.96
CA PRO A 350 -6.66 10.21 -1.25
C PRO A 350 -7.05 11.49 -1.99
N GLY A 351 -6.40 11.79 -3.12
CA GLY A 351 -6.50 13.06 -3.84
C GLY A 351 -5.37 14.02 -3.49
N GLY A 352 -5.63 15.32 -3.58
CA GLY A 352 -4.65 16.39 -3.35
C GLY A 352 -4.97 17.63 -4.17
N SER A 353 -3.95 18.20 -4.81
CA SER A 353 -4.02 19.41 -5.65
C SER A 353 -5.06 19.28 -6.77
N ALA A 354 -6.08 20.15 -6.73
CA ALA A 354 -7.13 20.22 -7.74
C ALA A 354 -6.57 20.57 -9.14
N LEU A 355 -5.60 21.49 -9.21
CA LEU A 355 -4.96 21.87 -10.47
C LEU A 355 -4.19 20.70 -11.08
N ALA A 356 -3.40 19.99 -10.27
CA ALA A 356 -2.65 18.82 -10.74
C ALA A 356 -3.60 17.71 -11.24
N SER A 357 -4.69 17.46 -10.51
CA SER A 357 -5.73 16.53 -10.94
C SER A 357 -6.38 16.94 -12.26
N ASP A 358 -6.68 18.23 -12.46
CA ASP A 358 -7.28 18.73 -13.69
C ASP A 358 -6.37 18.53 -14.92
N LEU A 359 -5.08 18.83 -14.77
CA LEU A 359 -4.09 18.65 -15.83
C LEU A 359 -3.92 17.17 -16.21
N ILE A 360 -3.86 16.27 -15.21
CA ILE A 360 -3.81 14.82 -15.46
C ILE A 360 -5.10 14.36 -16.13
N TRP A 361 -6.26 14.76 -15.62
CA TRP A 361 -7.57 14.43 -16.19
C TRP A 361 -7.66 14.88 -17.65
N ARG A 362 -7.12 16.06 -17.98
CA ARG A 362 -7.08 16.56 -19.36
C ARG A 362 -6.28 15.64 -20.27
N GLU A 363 -5.12 15.15 -19.83
CA GLU A 363 -4.32 14.21 -20.63
C GLU A 363 -4.99 12.84 -20.78
N ILE A 364 -5.72 12.38 -19.76
CA ILE A 364 -6.56 11.18 -19.84
C ILE A 364 -7.64 11.34 -20.90
N GLN A 365 -8.37 12.47 -20.90
CA GLN A 365 -9.39 12.78 -21.91
C GLN A 365 -8.85 12.79 -23.34
N LEU A 366 -7.67 13.37 -23.52
CA LEU A 366 -7.00 13.41 -24.83
C LEU A 366 -6.52 12.02 -25.26
N THR A 367 -6.08 11.18 -24.32
CA THR A 367 -5.61 9.81 -24.59
C THR A 367 -6.75 8.88 -24.97
N LYS A 368 -7.89 8.97 -24.27
CA LYS A 368 -9.12 8.21 -24.55
C LYS A 368 -9.63 8.37 -26.00
N LYS A 369 -9.38 9.52 -26.63
CA LYS A 369 -9.74 9.75 -28.05
C LYS A 369 -8.90 8.94 -29.04
N VAL A 370 -7.76 8.40 -28.61
CA VAL A 370 -6.78 7.73 -29.46
C VAL A 370 -6.63 6.25 -29.09
N LYS A 371 -6.68 5.93 -27.79
CA LYS A 371 -6.56 4.57 -27.27
C LYS A 371 -7.40 4.38 -26.00
N PRO A 372 -7.92 3.17 -25.73
CA PRO A 372 -8.70 2.90 -24.53
C PRO A 372 -7.92 3.22 -23.25
N VAL A 373 -8.59 3.87 -22.30
CA VAL A 373 -8.08 4.16 -20.96
C VAL A 373 -8.95 3.46 -19.92
N VAL A 374 -8.35 2.58 -19.13
CA VAL A 374 -9.02 1.85 -18.05
C VAL A 374 -8.43 2.27 -16.72
N VAL A 375 -9.27 2.49 -15.71
CA VAL A 375 -8.82 2.72 -14.33
C VAL A 375 -9.10 1.47 -13.50
N SER A 376 -8.09 1.05 -12.74
CA SER A 376 -8.22 0.10 -11.64
C SER A 376 -7.97 0.86 -10.34
N MET A 377 -8.97 0.92 -9.47
CA MET A 377 -8.84 1.57 -8.15
C MET A 377 -8.33 0.55 -7.12
N GLY A 378 -7.28 0.92 -6.40
CA GLY A 378 -6.78 0.17 -5.25
C GLY A 378 -7.55 0.48 -3.98
N ASN A 379 -6.86 0.56 -2.84
CA ASN A 379 -7.50 0.82 -1.54
C ASN A 379 -8.28 2.15 -1.51
N MET A 380 -7.79 3.18 -2.19
CA MET A 380 -8.43 4.49 -2.22
C MET A 380 -8.32 5.15 -3.59
N ALA A 381 -9.38 5.78 -4.07
CA ALA A 381 -9.35 6.64 -5.26
C ALA A 381 -10.34 7.79 -5.06
N ALA A 382 -10.09 8.60 -4.04
CA ALA A 382 -11.03 9.60 -3.54
C ALA A 382 -10.59 11.03 -3.90
N SER A 383 -11.52 11.99 -3.91
CA SER A 383 -11.24 13.41 -4.15
C SER A 383 -10.52 13.61 -5.50
N GLY A 384 -9.31 14.17 -5.53
CA GLY A 384 -8.48 14.26 -6.74
C GLY A 384 -8.18 12.89 -7.39
N GLY A 385 -8.11 11.81 -6.61
CA GLY A 385 -7.97 10.45 -7.12
C GLY A 385 -9.19 10.00 -7.94
N TYR A 386 -10.40 10.38 -7.50
CA TYR A 386 -11.61 10.20 -8.31
C TYR A 386 -11.63 11.14 -9.51
N TYR A 387 -11.16 12.38 -9.36
CA TYR A 387 -11.10 13.36 -10.45
C TYR A 387 -10.26 12.87 -11.63
N ILE A 388 -9.07 12.31 -11.38
CA ILE A 388 -8.27 11.71 -12.47
C ILE A 388 -8.95 10.45 -13.03
N SER A 389 -9.66 9.69 -12.19
CA SER A 389 -10.28 8.43 -12.57
C SER A 389 -11.52 8.59 -13.44
N CYS A 390 -12.35 9.61 -13.18
CA CYS A 390 -13.64 9.81 -13.85
C CYS A 390 -13.52 10.11 -15.35
N GLY A 391 -12.30 10.37 -15.83
CA GLY A 391 -12.02 10.58 -17.25
C GLY A 391 -11.87 9.32 -18.11
N ALA A 392 -11.77 8.13 -17.50
CA ALA A 392 -11.49 6.87 -18.20
C ALA A 392 -12.69 6.34 -19.03
N ASP A 393 -12.46 5.31 -19.84
CA ASP A 393 -13.50 4.52 -20.52
C ASP A 393 -14.21 3.58 -19.56
N TYR A 394 -13.44 2.90 -18.72
CA TYR A 394 -13.94 1.96 -17.72
C TYR A 394 -13.23 2.19 -16.39
N ILE A 395 -13.99 2.07 -15.31
CA ILE A 395 -13.48 2.18 -13.94
C ILE A 395 -13.87 0.89 -13.22
N PHE A 396 -12.86 0.20 -12.71
CA PHE A 396 -13.00 -0.98 -11.86
C PHE A 396 -12.56 -0.63 -10.44
N ALA A 397 -13.32 -1.09 -9.46
CA ALA A 397 -13.04 -0.89 -8.04
C ALA A 397 -13.40 -2.18 -7.29
N GLU A 398 -12.60 -2.52 -6.27
CA GLU A 398 -12.98 -3.56 -5.33
C GLU A 398 -14.17 -3.08 -4.48
N PRO A 399 -15.03 -3.99 -3.98
CA PRO A 399 -16.13 -3.61 -3.08
C PRO A 399 -15.69 -2.84 -1.83
N THR A 400 -14.42 -3.00 -1.43
CA THR A 400 -13.80 -2.33 -0.27
C THR A 400 -12.96 -1.10 -0.64
N THR A 401 -12.90 -0.71 -1.91
CA THR A 401 -12.23 0.52 -2.36
C THR A 401 -12.98 1.75 -1.83
N LEU A 402 -12.25 2.66 -1.18
CA LEU A 402 -12.78 3.98 -0.81
C LEU A 402 -12.63 4.97 -1.96
N THR A 403 -13.73 5.31 -2.63
CA THR A 403 -13.75 6.23 -3.78
C THR A 403 -14.80 7.34 -3.61
N GLY A 404 -14.95 8.20 -4.61
CA GLY A 404 -15.83 9.37 -4.54
C GLY A 404 -15.18 10.51 -3.75
N SER A 405 -15.76 10.91 -2.61
CA SER A 405 -15.35 12.13 -1.88
C SER A 405 -15.38 13.39 -2.78
N ILE A 406 -16.40 13.48 -3.64
CA ILE A 406 -16.59 14.60 -4.58
C ILE A 406 -16.97 15.84 -3.76
N GLY A 407 -16.04 16.78 -3.72
CA GLY A 407 -16.14 18.01 -2.96
C GLY A 407 -14.76 18.61 -2.77
N VAL A 408 -14.71 19.89 -2.43
CA VAL A 408 -13.46 20.64 -2.30
C VAL A 408 -13.38 21.27 -0.94
N PHE A 409 -12.16 21.49 -0.45
CA PHE A 409 -11.92 22.31 0.72
C PHE A 409 -10.59 23.06 0.57
N SER A 410 -10.45 24.14 1.32
CA SER A 410 -9.20 24.84 1.53
C SER A 410 -9.15 25.28 3.00
N MET A 411 -7.94 25.33 3.54
CA MET A 411 -7.70 25.77 4.91
C MET A 411 -6.55 26.76 4.88
N MET A 412 -6.74 27.92 5.49
CA MET A 412 -5.69 28.90 5.71
C MET A 412 -5.47 29.05 7.21
N GLY A 413 -4.22 29.12 7.65
CA GLY A 413 -3.91 29.31 9.06
C GLY A 413 -4.10 30.76 9.48
N ASP A 414 -4.71 30.99 10.64
CA ASP A 414 -4.62 32.24 11.37
C ASP A 414 -4.11 31.92 12.79
N ALA A 415 -2.91 32.42 13.07
CA ALA A 415 -2.25 32.32 14.37
C ALA A 415 -2.02 33.71 14.98
N SER A 416 -2.68 34.76 14.47
CA SER A 416 -2.48 36.14 14.89
C SER A 416 -2.76 36.33 16.38
N ASN A 417 -3.86 35.75 16.87
CA ASN A 417 -4.21 35.79 18.29
C ASN A 417 -3.26 34.96 19.15
N PHE A 418 -2.84 33.77 18.70
CA PHE A 418 -1.79 33.00 19.38
C PHE A 418 -0.50 33.82 19.54
N LEU A 419 0.01 34.34 18.43
CA LEU A 419 1.26 35.10 18.38
C LEU A 419 1.17 36.32 19.30
N LYS A 420 0.08 37.07 19.24
CA LYS A 420 -0.13 38.26 20.06
C LYS A 420 -0.39 37.95 21.53
N ASN A 421 -1.41 37.14 21.82
CA ASN A 421 -1.95 36.95 23.16
C ASN A 421 -1.16 35.93 23.99
N ARG A 422 -0.52 34.95 23.35
CA ARG A 422 0.26 33.91 24.06
C ARG A 422 1.76 34.18 24.02
N LEU A 423 2.27 34.75 22.93
CA LEU A 423 3.72 34.96 22.75
C LEU A 423 4.15 36.43 22.78
N GLY A 424 3.23 37.39 22.74
CA GLY A 424 3.56 38.83 22.71
C GLY A 424 4.17 39.29 21.38
N ILE A 425 4.08 38.50 20.32
CA ILE A 425 4.62 38.80 18.99
C ILE A 425 3.58 39.61 18.19
N THR A 426 4.01 40.72 17.59
CA THR A 426 3.17 41.60 16.77
C THR A 426 3.79 41.81 15.40
N PHE A 427 2.95 42.17 14.42
CA PHE A 427 3.34 42.39 13.04
C PHE A 427 2.77 43.73 12.57
N ASP A 428 3.60 44.51 11.86
CA ASP A 428 3.21 45.74 11.18
C ASP A 428 3.66 45.64 9.71
N ALA A 429 2.82 46.06 8.77
CA ALA A 429 3.01 45.80 7.35
C ALA A 429 2.62 47.01 6.48
N VAL A 430 3.51 47.37 5.56
CA VAL A 430 3.22 48.31 4.48
C VAL A 430 2.78 47.52 3.25
N LYS A 431 1.62 47.86 2.68
CA LYS A 431 1.02 47.14 1.56
C LYS A 431 0.91 48.03 0.34
N THR A 432 1.27 47.49 -0.83
CA THR A 432 1.01 48.14 -2.12
C THR A 432 -0.41 47.88 -2.62
N SER A 433 -1.11 46.91 -2.06
CA SER A 433 -2.49 46.52 -2.39
C SER A 433 -3.18 45.86 -1.18
N PRO A 434 -4.52 45.98 -1.00
CA PRO A 434 -5.24 45.38 0.13
C PRO A 434 -5.00 43.89 0.35
N HIS A 435 -4.74 43.13 -0.74
CA HIS A 435 -4.58 41.68 -0.70
C HIS A 435 -3.11 41.21 -0.73
N ALA A 436 -2.14 42.13 -0.65
CA ALA A 436 -0.71 41.80 -0.78
C ALA A 436 -0.20 40.84 0.30
N ASP A 437 -0.93 40.67 1.40
CA ASP A 437 -0.63 39.77 2.51
C ASP A 437 -1.67 38.67 2.68
N LEU A 438 -2.39 38.32 1.61
CA LEU A 438 -3.29 37.17 1.58
C LEU A 438 -2.51 35.89 1.92
N GLY A 439 -3.03 35.09 2.85
CA GLY A 439 -2.39 33.86 3.32
C GLY A 439 -1.35 34.05 4.43
N SER A 440 -1.13 35.28 4.90
CA SER A 440 -0.33 35.52 6.10
C SER A 440 -0.99 34.91 7.34
N ILE A 441 -0.24 34.14 8.14
CA ILE A 441 -0.70 33.60 9.43
C ILE A 441 -0.80 34.66 10.53
N ALA A 442 -0.29 35.87 10.26
CA ALA A 442 -0.18 36.96 11.22
C ALA A 442 -1.43 37.86 11.28
N ARG A 443 -2.46 37.56 10.47
CA ARG A 443 -3.73 38.28 10.52
C ARG A 443 -4.90 37.37 10.11
N PRO A 444 -6.13 37.70 10.53
CA PRO A 444 -7.33 37.06 9.99
C PRO A 444 -7.54 37.40 8.52
N LEU A 445 -8.32 36.57 7.82
CA LEU A 445 -8.77 36.86 6.47
C LEU A 445 -9.75 38.04 6.50
N THR A 446 -9.63 38.95 5.54
CA THR A 446 -10.55 40.08 5.38
C THR A 446 -11.66 39.70 4.38
N PRO A 447 -12.95 39.98 4.69
CA PRO A 447 -14.08 39.75 3.78
C PRO A 447 -13.96 40.44 2.41
#